data_AF-A0A7I8BKF6-F1
#
_entry.id   AF-A0A7I8BKF6-F1
#
_cell.length_a   1.000
_cell.length_b   1.000
_cell.length_c   1.000
_cell.angle_alpha   90.00
_cell.angle_beta   90.00
_cell.angle_gamma   90.00
#
_symmetry.space_group_name_H-M   'P 1'
#
loop_
_entity.id
_entity.type
_entity.pdbx_description
1 polymer ?
#
loop_
_entity_poly.entity_id
_entity_poly.type
_entity_poly.pdbx_seq_one_letter_code
_entity_poly.pdbx_strand_id
1 'polypeptide(L)'
;MYRIDDATAATSLPAPEAASAEGFFTEGNPATGTPATNVRGSWLNMIQEELRAVVVAAGLTPSKTTYNQLLAAIAILSRTGYQGSTRIRLAANLTLYVSATGSDSNNGLTSGSPFATLGKAYSVLQQNYDLNGFTATIQMANGAYSVGLAAVGPIIGALGAPSVVIQGNTAAPANVTFTVGASTNIFVASKGAQYQVQGVTLAGGSGAQAVVTTDNFSEIDVGAGVVFGAFSGGAHLFSNGGVIRLTASYSITGGAAVHALASNGGATIGFATGITVTITGTPAFSTSFVNAGFLGLVTASSVVFSGSATGVRYSATTNGVVNSGSGGANFFPGSTAGATATGGQYS
;
A
#
# COMPACT_ATOMS: atom_id res chain seq x y z
N MET A 1 1.47 33.15 22.60
CA MET A 1 0.98 34.35 23.30
C MET A 1 2.16 35.24 23.64
N TYR A 2 2.14 36.51 23.24
CA TYR A 2 3.22 37.43 23.57
C TYR A 2 3.21 37.76 25.07
N ARG A 3 4.38 37.95 25.68
CA ARG A 3 4.49 38.30 27.10
C ARG A 3 4.11 39.77 27.30
N ILE A 4 3.82 40.16 28.53
CA ILE A 4 3.73 41.57 28.91
C ILE A 4 5.02 42.31 28.52
N ASP A 5 4.88 43.51 27.97
CA ASP A 5 5.99 44.30 27.43
C ASP A 5 5.93 45.78 27.84
N ASP A 6 5.37 46.05 29.02
CA ASP A 6 5.45 47.35 29.65
C ASP A 6 6.91 47.74 29.95
N ALA A 7 7.21 49.04 29.98
CA ALA A 7 8.55 49.54 30.26
C ALA A 7 9.08 49.10 31.64
N THR A 8 8.19 48.74 32.57
CA THR A 8 8.53 48.24 33.91
C THR A 8 8.63 46.71 34.00
N ALA A 9 8.42 45.99 32.89
CA ALA A 9 8.50 44.53 32.87
C ALA A 9 9.92 44.03 33.17
N ALA A 10 10.03 42.98 33.98
CA ALA A 10 11.30 42.32 34.26
C ALA A 10 11.89 41.69 32.99
N THR A 11 13.21 41.75 32.84
CA THR A 11 13.93 41.20 31.67
C THR A 11 14.11 39.68 31.72
N SER A 12 13.83 39.05 32.86
CA SER A 12 13.82 37.61 33.08
C SER A 12 12.68 37.21 34.01
N LEU A 13 12.28 35.93 33.98
CA LEU A 13 11.22 35.41 34.85
C LEU A 13 11.67 35.50 36.31
N PRO A 14 11.02 36.33 37.16
CA PRO A 14 11.39 36.45 38.57
C PRO A 14 11.13 35.14 39.33
N ALA A 15 11.97 34.84 40.32
CA ALA A 15 11.72 33.73 41.21
C ALA A 15 10.40 33.94 41.98
N PRO A 16 9.49 32.95 42.01
CA PRO A 16 8.26 33.05 42.80
C PRO A 16 8.57 33.03 44.30
N GLU A 17 7.65 33.59 45.09
CA GLU A 17 7.66 33.46 46.54
C GLU A 17 7.53 32.00 46.99
N ALA A 18 7.89 31.71 48.25
CA ALA A 18 7.70 30.38 48.83
C ALA A 18 6.20 30.02 48.87
N ALA A 19 5.89 28.77 48.53
CA ALA A 19 4.52 28.26 48.57
C ALA A 19 3.94 28.32 50.00
N SER A 20 2.68 28.71 50.10
CA SER A 20 1.88 28.66 51.33
C SER A 20 0.67 27.74 51.09
N ALA A 21 -0.29 27.71 52.03
CA ALA A 21 -1.52 26.96 51.86
C ALA A 21 -2.34 27.49 50.67
N GLU A 22 -2.94 26.58 49.89
CA GLU A 22 -3.80 26.94 48.76
C GLU A 22 -5.10 27.60 49.23
N GLY A 23 -5.65 28.52 48.42
CA GLY A 23 -6.87 29.26 48.74
C GLY A 23 -7.49 29.94 47.51
N PHE A 24 -8.61 30.65 47.72
CA PHE A 24 -9.36 31.34 46.66
C PHE A 24 -9.25 32.87 46.80
N PHE A 25 -9.50 33.58 45.69
CA PHE A 25 -9.59 35.05 45.71
C PHE A 25 -10.76 35.53 46.58
N THR A 26 -10.54 36.61 47.32
CA THR A 26 -11.57 37.32 48.10
C THR A 26 -11.41 38.83 47.91
N GLU A 27 -12.54 39.53 47.84
CA GLU A 27 -12.60 41.00 47.88
C GLU A 27 -12.25 41.57 49.27
N GLY A 28 -12.05 40.68 50.25
CA GLY A 28 -11.94 41.06 51.65
C GLY A 28 -13.28 41.53 52.21
N ASN A 29 -13.24 42.01 53.45
CA ASN A 29 -14.38 42.64 54.11
C ASN A 29 -13.84 43.64 55.14
N PRO A 30 -13.91 44.95 54.84
CA PRO A 30 -13.44 45.99 55.76
C PRO A 30 -14.16 45.98 57.12
N ALA A 31 -15.44 45.59 57.16
CA ALA A 31 -16.22 45.54 58.39
C ALA A 31 -15.76 44.44 59.35
N THR A 32 -15.11 43.38 58.84
CA THR A 32 -14.54 42.29 59.63
C THR A 32 -13.01 42.32 59.65
N GLY A 33 -12.38 43.38 59.13
CA GLY A 33 -10.92 43.51 59.05
C GLY A 33 -10.25 42.49 58.13
N THR A 34 -10.98 41.86 57.22
CA THR A 34 -10.43 40.88 56.28
C THR A 34 -9.86 41.61 55.06
N PRO A 35 -8.55 41.50 54.76
CA PRO A 35 -7.98 42.15 53.59
C PRO A 35 -8.39 41.43 52.29
N ALA A 36 -8.42 42.17 51.19
CA ALA A 36 -8.57 41.61 49.85
C ALA A 36 -7.33 40.80 49.44
N THR A 37 -7.49 39.90 48.47
CA THR A 37 -6.36 39.14 47.94
C THR A 37 -5.41 40.03 47.14
N ASN A 38 -4.12 39.98 47.47
CA ASN A 38 -3.08 40.61 46.66
C ASN A 38 -2.66 39.67 45.52
N VAL A 39 -2.97 40.03 44.27
CA VAL A 39 -2.52 39.29 43.08
C VAL A 39 -1.06 39.65 42.80
N ARG A 40 -0.16 38.69 42.96
CA ARG A 40 1.28 38.89 42.76
C ARG A 40 1.70 38.67 41.31
N GLY A 41 2.81 39.30 40.92
CA GLY A 41 3.40 39.13 39.60
C GLY A 41 3.80 37.68 39.29
N SER A 42 4.21 36.90 40.28
CA SER A 42 4.50 35.46 40.15
C SER A 42 3.30 34.65 39.65
N TRP A 43 2.10 34.90 40.19
CA TRP A 43 0.86 34.25 39.77
C TRP A 43 0.48 34.63 38.33
N LEU A 44 0.58 35.92 37.99
CA LEU A 44 0.30 36.40 36.62
C LEU A 44 1.30 35.83 35.60
N ASN A 45 2.59 35.77 35.96
CA ASN A 45 3.61 35.17 35.12
C ASN A 45 3.40 33.66 34.93
N MET A 46 2.94 32.96 35.97
CA MET A 46 2.59 31.54 35.86
C MET A 46 1.48 31.33 34.81
N ILE A 47 0.37 32.08 34.92
CA ILE A 47 -0.71 32.01 33.92
C ILE A 47 -0.19 32.38 32.52
N GLN A 48 0.61 33.44 32.40
CA GLN A 48 1.18 33.85 31.12
C GLN A 48 2.04 32.75 30.49
N GLU A 49 2.95 32.14 31.26
CA GLU A 49 3.86 31.12 30.73
C GLU A 49 3.15 29.81 30.43
N GLU A 50 2.15 29.39 31.22
CA GLU A 50 1.31 28.23 30.91
C GLU A 50 0.58 28.41 29.56
N LEU A 51 -0.08 29.56 29.36
CA LEU A 51 -0.75 29.85 28.08
C LEU A 51 0.24 30.01 26.92
N ARG A 52 1.42 30.58 27.18
CA ARG A 52 2.47 30.71 26.16
C ARG A 52 3.06 29.37 25.78
N ALA A 53 3.25 28.46 26.73
CA ALA A 53 3.76 27.12 26.49
C ALA A 53 2.87 26.34 25.53
N VAL A 54 1.54 26.42 25.67
CA VAL A 54 0.58 25.81 24.71
C VAL A 54 0.80 26.32 23.29
N VAL A 55 0.99 27.64 23.12
CA VAL A 55 1.22 28.25 21.79
C VAL A 55 2.55 27.81 21.17
N VAL A 56 3.63 27.79 21.97
CA VAL A 56 4.95 27.37 21.50
C VAL A 56 4.98 25.87 21.20
N ALA A 57 4.32 25.04 22.01
CA ALA A 57 4.20 23.60 21.79
C ALA A 57 3.47 23.26 20.48
N ALA A 58 2.53 24.11 20.05
CA ALA A 58 1.88 24.01 18.74
C ALA A 58 2.76 24.49 17.56
N GLY A 59 4.01 24.89 17.80
CA GLY A 59 4.93 25.40 16.77
C GLY A 59 4.63 26.84 16.32
N LEU A 60 3.75 27.56 17.02
CA LEU A 60 3.38 28.93 16.67
C LEU A 60 4.32 29.94 17.31
N THR A 61 4.75 30.94 16.55
CA THR A 61 5.52 32.07 17.07
C THR A 61 4.60 33.03 17.84
N PRO A 62 4.92 33.35 19.10
CA PRO A 62 4.17 34.33 19.87
C PRO A 62 4.10 35.72 19.22
N SER A 63 2.88 36.26 19.11
CA SER A 63 2.61 37.55 18.45
C SER A 63 1.83 38.51 19.35
N LYS A 64 2.16 39.81 19.32
CA LYS A 64 1.43 40.85 20.09
C LYS A 64 0.09 41.24 19.43
N THR A 65 -0.02 41.05 18.12
CA THR A 65 -1.17 41.51 17.32
C THR A 65 -2.15 40.40 16.95
N THR A 66 -1.92 39.18 17.42
CA THR A 66 -2.74 38.00 17.09
C THR A 66 -3.53 37.52 18.30
N TYR A 67 -4.84 37.73 18.29
CA TYR A 67 -5.72 37.51 19.45
C TYR A 67 -6.34 36.09 19.52
N ASN A 68 -5.95 35.18 18.63
CA ASN A 68 -6.48 33.81 18.57
C ASN A 68 -5.38 32.73 18.69
N GLN A 69 -4.19 33.07 19.17
CA GLN A 69 -3.06 32.13 19.23
C GLN A 69 -3.35 30.88 20.08
N LEU A 70 -4.02 31.03 21.23
CA LEU A 70 -4.38 29.90 22.07
C LEU A 70 -5.40 28.99 21.39
N LEU A 71 -6.40 29.58 20.73
CA LEU A 71 -7.39 28.84 19.94
C LEU A 71 -6.72 28.06 18.80
N ALA A 72 -5.83 28.72 18.05
CA ALA A 72 -5.06 28.08 16.98
C ALA A 72 -4.18 26.95 17.50
N ALA A 73 -3.53 27.16 18.65
CA ALA A 73 -2.70 26.15 19.30
C ALA A 73 -3.52 24.93 19.75
N ILE A 74 -4.69 25.14 20.36
CA ILE A 74 -5.60 24.05 20.74
C ILE A 74 -6.09 23.28 19.50
N ALA A 75 -6.43 23.97 18.40
CA ALA A 75 -6.83 23.30 17.16
C ALA A 75 -5.71 22.44 16.56
N ILE A 76 -4.44 22.85 16.70
CA ILE A 76 -3.28 22.06 16.28
C ILE A 76 -3.07 20.88 17.25
N LEU A 77 -2.99 21.14 18.55
CA LEU A 77 -2.66 20.14 19.56
C LEU A 77 -3.76 19.11 19.77
N SER A 78 -5.03 19.46 19.55
CA SER A 78 -6.15 18.50 19.61
C SER A 78 -6.12 17.48 18.46
N ARG A 79 -5.51 17.82 17.32
CA ARG A 79 -5.23 16.87 16.24
C ARG A 79 -4.05 15.96 16.58
N THR A 80 -3.09 16.45 17.35
CA THR A 80 -1.92 15.68 17.82
C THR A 80 -2.24 14.81 19.04
N GLY A 81 -3.17 15.23 19.90
CA GLY A 81 -3.57 14.57 21.15
C GLY A 81 -4.67 13.51 20.99
N TYR A 82 -5.28 13.40 19.82
CA TYR A 82 -6.12 12.26 19.47
C TYR A 82 -5.22 11.07 19.07
N GLN A 83 -4.54 10.51 20.07
CA GLN A 83 -3.85 9.21 20.00
C GLN A 83 -4.85 8.04 20.16
N GLY A 84 -6.10 8.25 19.75
CA GLY A 84 -6.96 7.18 19.28
C GLY A 84 -6.69 7.04 17.80
N SER A 85 -6.19 5.90 17.35
CA SER A 85 -5.97 5.64 15.93
C SER A 85 -7.30 5.56 15.18
N THR A 86 -7.99 6.68 14.98
CA THR A 86 -9.02 6.76 13.94
C THR A 86 -8.28 6.92 12.63
N ARG A 87 -8.34 5.87 11.84
CA ARG A 87 -8.08 5.96 10.41
C ARG A 87 -8.82 7.16 9.82
N ILE A 88 -8.16 7.89 8.94
CA ILE A 88 -8.77 8.90 8.09
C ILE A 88 -9.76 8.17 7.16
N ARG A 89 -11.05 8.38 7.39
CA ARG A 89 -12.10 7.86 6.51
C ARG A 89 -12.11 8.68 5.22
N LEU A 90 -11.89 8.04 4.08
CA LEU A 90 -11.86 8.72 2.80
C LEU A 90 -13.24 9.26 2.42
N ALA A 91 -13.22 10.47 1.84
CA ALA A 91 -14.38 11.13 1.22
C ALA A 91 -14.25 11.22 -0.31
N ALA A 92 -13.10 10.82 -0.85
CA ALA A 92 -12.79 10.77 -2.27
C ALA A 92 -11.62 9.78 -2.50
N ASN A 93 -11.33 9.47 -3.76
CA ASN A 93 -10.17 8.66 -4.12
C ASN A 93 -8.87 9.32 -3.62
N LEU A 94 -7.93 8.49 -3.20
CA LEU A 94 -6.61 8.90 -2.68
C LEU A 94 -5.52 8.46 -3.65
N THR A 95 -4.53 9.34 -3.89
CA THR A 95 -3.30 8.94 -4.58
C THR A 95 -2.11 9.09 -3.65
N LEU A 96 -1.35 8.01 -3.49
CA LEU A 96 -0.03 7.99 -2.88
C LEU A 96 1.03 7.83 -3.96
N TYR A 97 2.15 8.52 -3.85
CA TYR A 97 3.21 8.51 -4.85
C TYR A 97 4.44 7.76 -4.34
N VAL A 98 5.03 6.95 -5.22
CA VAL A 98 6.25 6.18 -5.00
C VAL A 98 7.24 6.48 -6.12
N SER A 99 8.52 6.64 -5.78
CA SER A 99 9.60 6.80 -6.75
C SER A 99 10.84 6.05 -6.28
N ALA A 100 11.59 5.44 -7.19
CA ALA A 100 12.88 4.82 -6.88
C ALA A 100 13.91 5.79 -6.28
N THR A 101 13.71 7.11 -6.48
CA THR A 101 14.52 8.19 -5.90
C THR A 101 13.82 8.94 -4.76
N GLY A 102 12.69 8.41 -4.28
CA GLY A 102 11.91 9.00 -3.19
C GLY A 102 12.54 8.82 -1.80
N SER A 103 11.79 9.16 -0.76
CA SER A 103 12.18 8.92 0.64
C SER A 103 11.00 8.41 1.45
N ASP A 104 11.21 7.35 2.23
CA ASP A 104 10.19 6.82 3.14
C ASP A 104 9.91 7.72 4.37
N SER A 105 10.67 8.82 4.51
CA SER A 105 10.36 9.91 5.44
C SER A 105 9.32 10.90 4.88
N ASN A 106 9.02 10.86 3.59
CA ASN A 106 8.00 11.71 2.98
C ASN A 106 6.60 11.26 3.36
N ASN A 107 5.59 12.08 3.04
CA ASN A 107 4.18 11.72 3.24
C ASN A 107 3.55 11.01 2.03
N GLY A 108 4.21 11.02 0.86
CA GLY A 108 3.73 10.39 -0.36
C GLY A 108 2.45 11.01 -0.96
N LEU A 109 1.99 12.18 -0.51
CA LEU A 109 0.72 12.76 -0.98
C LEU A 109 0.86 13.57 -2.28
N THR A 110 2.09 13.82 -2.73
CA THR A 110 2.37 14.54 -3.98
C THR A 110 3.51 13.86 -4.74
N SER A 111 3.55 14.04 -6.05
CA SER A 111 4.64 13.54 -6.89
C SER A 111 6.01 14.15 -6.58
N GLY A 112 6.05 15.33 -5.93
CA GLY A 112 7.28 15.99 -5.48
C GLY A 112 7.78 15.51 -4.11
N SER A 113 6.99 14.72 -3.39
CA SER A 113 7.40 14.12 -2.10
C SER A 113 6.95 12.66 -2.03
N PRO A 114 7.40 11.80 -2.96
CA PRO A 114 7.00 10.40 -3.00
C PRO A 114 7.71 9.58 -1.92
N PHE A 115 7.08 8.48 -1.50
CA PHE A 115 7.77 7.41 -0.77
C PHE A 115 8.87 6.78 -1.64
N ALA A 116 9.87 6.16 -1.01
CA ALA A 116 10.89 5.39 -1.72
C ALA A 116 10.37 3.99 -2.08
N THR A 117 9.52 3.41 -1.23
CA THR A 117 9.10 2.01 -1.37
C THR A 117 7.59 1.83 -1.46
N LEU A 118 7.16 0.82 -2.24
CA LEU A 118 5.76 0.37 -2.27
C LEU A 118 5.31 -0.13 -0.89
N GLY A 119 6.20 -0.82 -0.16
CA GLY A 119 5.91 -1.32 1.18
C GLY A 119 5.56 -0.21 2.17
N LYS A 120 6.27 0.93 2.12
CA LYS A 120 5.95 2.09 2.96
C LYS A 120 4.60 2.70 2.58
N ALA A 121 4.33 2.89 1.29
CA ALA A 121 3.05 3.43 0.82
C ALA A 121 1.87 2.54 1.24
N TYR A 122 1.97 1.22 1.05
CA TYR A 122 0.96 0.26 1.47
C TYR A 122 0.76 0.28 2.99
N SER A 123 1.85 0.32 3.77
CA SER A 123 1.77 0.38 5.25
C SER A 123 1.11 1.67 5.73
N VAL A 124 1.42 2.81 5.12
CA VAL A 124 0.78 4.09 5.45
C VAL A 124 -0.72 4.04 5.12
N LEU A 125 -1.08 3.50 3.96
CA LEU A 125 -2.47 3.29 3.57
C LEU A 125 -3.20 2.40 4.60
N GLN A 126 -2.61 1.25 4.92
CA GLN A 126 -3.19 0.26 5.82
C GLN A 126 -3.32 0.76 7.26
N GLN A 127 -2.38 1.55 7.77
CA GLN A 127 -2.39 1.99 9.17
C GLN A 127 -3.24 3.24 9.39
N ASN A 128 -3.30 4.15 8.40
CA ASN A 128 -3.83 5.49 8.61
C ASN A 128 -5.16 5.75 7.91
N TYR A 129 -5.63 4.87 7.01
CA TYR A 129 -6.82 5.13 6.21
C TYR A 129 -7.88 4.03 6.32
N ASP A 130 -9.13 4.45 6.20
CA ASP A 130 -10.30 3.62 5.92
C ASP A 130 -10.79 4.09 4.55
N LEU A 131 -10.76 3.20 3.56
CA LEU A 131 -11.08 3.57 2.20
C LEU A 131 -12.55 3.93 2.01
N ASN A 132 -13.45 3.50 2.89
CA ASN A 132 -14.87 3.82 2.81
C ASN A 132 -15.49 3.57 1.43
N GLY A 133 -15.04 2.51 0.73
CA GLY A 133 -15.45 2.17 -0.63
C GLY A 133 -14.78 2.97 -1.76
N PHE A 134 -13.96 3.97 -1.46
CA PHE A 134 -13.17 4.69 -2.46
C PHE A 134 -11.93 3.90 -2.90
N THR A 135 -11.34 4.31 -4.02
CA THR A 135 -10.09 3.74 -4.53
C THR A 135 -8.88 4.51 -4.00
N ALA A 136 -7.87 3.78 -3.54
CA ALA A 136 -6.54 4.30 -3.29
C ALA A 136 -5.55 3.83 -4.37
N THR A 137 -4.93 4.77 -5.06
CA THR A 137 -3.90 4.50 -6.06
C THR A 137 -2.52 4.75 -5.48
N ILE A 138 -1.65 3.74 -5.51
CA ILE A 138 -0.21 3.91 -5.27
C ILE A 138 0.45 4.09 -6.64
N GLN A 139 0.67 5.34 -7.03
CA GLN A 139 1.24 5.76 -8.31
C GLN A 139 2.78 5.72 -8.26
N MET A 140 3.37 4.85 -9.06
CA MET A 140 4.82 4.78 -9.28
C MET A 140 5.24 5.80 -10.33
N ALA A 141 6.34 6.52 -10.06
CA ALA A 141 7.04 7.30 -11.08
C ALA A 141 7.77 6.37 -12.06
N ASN A 142 8.03 6.86 -13.28
CA ASN A 142 8.93 6.18 -14.21
C ASN A 142 10.29 5.95 -13.55
N GLY A 143 10.83 4.74 -13.66
CA GLY A 143 12.07 4.36 -13.02
C GLY A 143 12.26 2.85 -12.97
N ALA A 144 13.45 2.46 -12.53
CA ALA A 144 13.81 1.07 -12.27
C ALA A 144 13.70 0.80 -10.76
N TYR A 145 12.97 -0.24 -10.42
CA TYR A 145 12.70 -0.69 -9.05
C TYR A 145 13.35 -2.06 -8.83
N SER A 146 14.03 -2.21 -7.70
CA SER A 146 14.71 -3.47 -7.32
C SER A 146 13.99 -4.20 -6.17
N VAL A 147 12.93 -3.60 -5.63
CA VAL A 147 12.14 -4.13 -4.52
C VAL A 147 10.67 -3.99 -4.88
N GLY A 148 9.94 -5.10 -4.81
CA GLY A 148 8.50 -5.15 -5.06
C GLY A 148 7.65 -4.82 -3.83
N LEU A 149 6.40 -5.29 -3.83
CA LEU A 149 5.45 -5.15 -2.73
C LEU A 149 5.17 -6.53 -2.12
N ALA A 150 5.43 -6.67 -0.82
CA ALA A 150 4.91 -7.75 0.00
C ALA A 150 3.76 -7.24 0.88
N ALA A 151 2.53 -7.32 0.37
CA ALA A 151 1.34 -6.89 1.08
C ALA A 151 0.87 -7.97 2.07
N VAL A 152 0.58 -7.56 3.31
CA VAL A 152 0.15 -8.44 4.39
C VAL A 152 -1.10 -7.86 5.02
N GLY A 153 -2.19 -8.63 5.04
CA GLY A 153 -3.43 -8.22 5.67
C GLY A 153 -4.29 -7.26 4.82
N PRO A 154 -5.61 -7.20 5.11
CA PRO A 154 -6.55 -6.37 4.37
C PRO A 154 -6.34 -4.88 4.64
N ILE A 155 -6.95 -4.05 3.80
CA ILE A 155 -7.13 -2.61 4.02
C ILE A 155 -8.59 -2.36 4.38
N ILE A 156 -8.83 -1.63 5.47
CA ILE A 156 -10.19 -1.32 5.94
C ILE A 156 -10.90 -0.44 4.91
N GLY A 157 -12.18 -0.74 4.68
CA GLY A 157 -13.03 -0.03 3.73
C GLY A 157 -12.81 -0.41 2.26
N ALA A 158 -11.87 -1.32 1.96
CA ALA A 158 -11.72 -1.90 0.63
C ALA A 158 -12.89 -2.83 0.30
N LEU A 159 -13.31 -2.85 -0.97
CA LEU A 159 -14.39 -3.69 -1.49
C LEU A 159 -13.88 -4.90 -2.30
N GLY A 160 -12.57 -4.97 -2.53
CA GLY A 160 -11.90 -6.01 -3.30
C GLY A 160 -10.53 -5.53 -3.79
N ALA A 161 -9.84 -6.34 -4.59
CA ALA A 161 -8.53 -5.96 -5.16
C ALA A 161 -8.53 -4.60 -5.89
N PRO A 162 -9.56 -4.20 -6.67
CA PRO A 162 -9.57 -2.90 -7.36
C PRO A 162 -9.68 -1.68 -6.43
N SER A 163 -9.94 -1.85 -5.14
CA SER A 163 -9.92 -0.72 -4.18
C SER A 163 -8.52 -0.18 -3.91
N VAL A 164 -7.48 -0.98 -4.17
CA VAL A 164 -6.07 -0.60 -3.98
C VAL A 164 -5.33 -0.86 -5.27
N VAL A 165 -4.95 0.20 -6.00
CA VAL A 165 -4.34 0.09 -7.32
C VAL A 165 -2.86 0.46 -7.25
N ILE A 166 -1.99 -0.51 -7.48
CA ILE A 166 -0.54 -0.32 -7.66
C ILE A 166 -0.30 0.01 -9.13
N GLN A 167 -0.10 1.28 -9.44
CA GLN A 167 -0.11 1.79 -10.81
C GLN A 167 1.25 2.28 -11.26
N GLY A 168 1.78 1.66 -12.31
CA GLY A 168 2.91 2.18 -13.09
C GLY A 168 2.45 3.10 -14.21
N ASN A 169 3.01 2.91 -15.40
CA ASN A 169 2.68 3.66 -16.60
C ASN A 169 1.97 2.76 -17.61
N THR A 170 0.63 2.82 -17.66
CA THR A 170 -0.17 1.94 -18.52
C THR A 170 -0.04 2.26 -20.01
N ALA A 171 0.36 3.49 -20.37
CA ALA A 171 0.63 3.88 -21.75
C ALA A 171 2.03 3.46 -22.22
N ALA A 172 3.01 3.40 -21.30
CA ALA A 172 4.37 2.99 -21.57
C ALA A 172 4.94 2.13 -20.43
N PRO A 173 4.52 0.85 -20.31
CA PRO A 173 4.94 -0.03 -19.21
C PRO A 173 6.44 -0.27 -19.10
N ALA A 174 7.17 -0.09 -20.20
CA ALA A 174 8.63 -0.17 -20.24
C ALA A 174 9.32 0.91 -19.41
N ASN A 175 8.61 1.97 -19.02
CA ASN A 175 9.15 3.05 -18.19
C ASN A 175 9.07 2.76 -16.68
N VAL A 176 8.35 1.72 -16.26
CA VAL A 176 8.27 1.29 -14.85
C VAL A 176 8.69 -0.17 -14.78
N THR A 177 9.97 -0.40 -14.49
CA THR A 177 10.59 -1.73 -14.53
C THR A 177 10.87 -2.27 -13.15
N PHE A 178 10.67 -3.57 -12.96
CA PHE A 178 11.13 -4.32 -11.80
C PHE A 178 12.17 -5.34 -12.23
N THR A 179 13.34 -5.31 -11.58
CA THR A 179 14.38 -6.33 -11.73
C THR A 179 14.82 -6.79 -10.35
N VAL A 180 14.48 -8.02 -10.00
CA VAL A 180 14.79 -8.62 -8.69
C VAL A 180 15.80 -9.77 -8.80
N GLY A 181 16.50 -10.05 -7.70
CA GLY A 181 17.47 -11.14 -7.60
C GLY A 181 16.84 -12.54 -7.58
N ALA A 182 17.66 -13.56 -7.37
CA ALA A 182 17.19 -14.94 -7.23
C ALA A 182 16.25 -15.11 -6.03
N SER A 183 15.28 -16.01 -6.16
CA SER A 183 14.30 -16.37 -5.11
C SER A 183 13.57 -15.17 -4.48
N THR A 184 13.45 -14.06 -5.20
CA THR A 184 12.82 -12.83 -4.74
C THR A 184 11.51 -12.60 -5.50
N ASN A 185 10.44 -12.29 -4.78
CA ASN A 185 9.13 -12.07 -5.37
C ASN A 185 8.87 -10.58 -5.56
N ILE A 186 8.15 -10.21 -6.63
CA ILE A 186 7.84 -8.81 -6.92
C ILE A 186 6.53 -8.41 -6.25
N PHE A 187 5.40 -8.96 -6.68
CA PHE A 187 4.09 -8.65 -6.09
C PHE A 187 3.60 -9.84 -5.29
N VAL A 188 3.48 -9.68 -3.98
CA VAL A 188 2.96 -10.69 -3.07
C VAL A 188 1.74 -10.15 -2.34
N ALA A 189 0.68 -10.94 -2.24
CA ALA A 189 -0.43 -10.71 -1.34
C ALA A 189 -0.56 -11.90 -0.39
N SER A 190 -0.62 -11.62 0.92
CA SER A 190 -0.71 -12.64 1.95
C SER A 190 -1.69 -12.24 3.05
N LYS A 191 -2.20 -13.23 3.78
CA LYS A 191 -3.08 -13.04 4.94
C LYS A 191 -4.29 -12.14 4.66
N GLY A 192 -4.90 -12.24 3.49
CA GLY A 192 -6.08 -11.46 3.10
C GLY A 192 -5.77 -10.07 2.52
N ALA A 193 -4.52 -9.81 2.14
CA ALA A 193 -4.20 -8.62 1.35
C ALA A 193 -4.84 -8.70 -0.05
N GLN A 194 -5.36 -7.58 -0.54
CA GLN A 194 -6.02 -7.51 -1.85
C GLN A 194 -5.61 -6.23 -2.57
N TYR A 195 -5.14 -6.32 -3.81
CA TYR A 195 -4.81 -5.15 -4.64
C TYR A 195 -4.76 -5.49 -6.14
N GLN A 196 -4.89 -4.47 -6.98
CA GLN A 196 -4.64 -4.55 -8.41
C GLN A 196 -3.24 -4.04 -8.74
N VAL A 197 -2.56 -4.63 -9.72
CA VAL A 197 -1.29 -4.13 -10.28
C VAL A 197 -1.39 -3.90 -11.78
N GLN A 198 -0.87 -2.78 -12.29
CA GLN A 198 -0.95 -2.43 -13.71
C GLN A 198 0.18 -1.51 -14.19
N GLY A 199 0.47 -1.53 -15.49
CA GLY A 199 1.41 -0.61 -16.15
C GLY A 199 2.89 -0.83 -15.80
N VAL A 200 3.33 -2.08 -15.67
CA VAL A 200 4.69 -2.44 -15.19
C VAL A 200 5.34 -3.52 -16.06
N THR A 201 6.67 -3.47 -16.16
CA THR A 201 7.49 -4.52 -16.79
C THR A 201 8.29 -5.27 -15.74
N LEU A 202 8.19 -6.60 -15.70
CA LEU A 202 8.67 -7.45 -14.61
C LEU A 202 9.75 -8.41 -15.08
N ALA A 203 10.86 -8.51 -14.35
CA ALA A 203 11.90 -9.51 -14.56
C ALA A 203 12.48 -9.97 -13.21
N GLY A 204 12.91 -11.23 -13.14
CA GLY A 204 13.47 -11.82 -11.93
C GLY A 204 14.59 -12.82 -12.19
N GLY A 205 15.46 -12.99 -11.19
CA GLY A 205 16.50 -14.01 -11.18
C GLY A 205 15.96 -15.43 -11.03
N SER A 206 16.87 -16.40 -10.90
CA SER A 206 16.51 -17.82 -10.75
C SER A 206 15.56 -18.03 -9.56
N GLY A 207 14.43 -18.72 -9.78
CA GLY A 207 13.44 -19.02 -8.74
C GLY A 207 12.59 -17.84 -8.28
N ALA A 208 12.77 -16.63 -8.82
CA ALA A 208 11.94 -15.47 -8.53
C ALA A 208 10.49 -15.67 -9.05
N GLN A 209 9.51 -15.02 -8.42
CA GLN A 209 8.14 -15.02 -8.91
C GLN A 209 7.62 -13.58 -9.13
N ALA A 210 6.86 -13.38 -10.21
CA ALA A 210 6.39 -12.03 -10.56
C ALA A 210 5.17 -11.63 -9.72
N VAL A 211 4.11 -12.43 -9.74
CA VAL A 211 2.86 -12.20 -9.00
C VAL A 211 2.53 -13.44 -8.18
N VAL A 212 2.38 -13.27 -6.87
CA VAL A 212 2.21 -14.34 -5.90
C VAL A 212 1.05 -14.04 -4.96
N THR A 213 0.18 -15.02 -4.75
CA THR A 213 -0.75 -15.00 -3.61
C THR A 213 -0.47 -16.16 -2.69
N THR A 214 -0.45 -15.89 -1.39
CA THR A 214 -0.34 -16.90 -0.34
C THR A 214 -1.49 -16.77 0.63
N ASP A 215 -1.91 -17.89 1.20
CA ASP A 215 -3.01 -17.95 2.18
C ASP A 215 -4.39 -17.61 1.59
N ASN A 216 -5.42 -18.13 2.25
CA ASN A 216 -6.80 -17.89 1.87
C ASN A 216 -7.14 -16.38 1.92
N PHE A 217 -8.02 -15.96 1.01
CA PHE A 217 -8.55 -14.59 0.85
C PHE A 217 -7.57 -13.53 0.30
N SER A 218 -6.30 -13.89 0.08
CA SER A 218 -5.36 -13.01 -0.61
C SER A 218 -5.67 -12.94 -2.10
N GLU A 219 -5.63 -11.74 -2.68
CA GLU A 219 -6.06 -11.51 -4.06
C GLU A 219 -5.15 -10.52 -4.78
N ILE A 220 -4.73 -10.86 -6.00
CA ILE A 220 -4.10 -9.90 -6.92
C ILE A 220 -4.82 -9.90 -8.26
N ASP A 221 -5.33 -8.73 -8.64
CA ASP A 221 -5.82 -8.49 -9.99
C ASP A 221 -4.66 -7.92 -10.85
N VAL A 222 -4.36 -8.57 -11.96
CA VAL A 222 -3.40 -8.13 -12.96
C VAL A 222 -4.18 -7.32 -14.00
N GLY A 223 -3.94 -6.00 -14.00
CA GLY A 223 -4.57 -5.03 -14.89
C GLY A 223 -3.79 -4.80 -16.18
N ALA A 224 -4.15 -3.73 -16.89
CA ALA A 224 -3.63 -3.45 -18.22
C ALA A 224 -2.13 -3.09 -18.20
N GLY A 225 -1.43 -3.40 -19.29
CA GLY A 225 -0.04 -2.98 -19.48
C GLY A 225 0.94 -3.65 -18.53
N VAL A 226 0.66 -4.87 -18.08
CA VAL A 226 1.66 -5.71 -17.40
C VAL A 226 2.47 -6.48 -18.46
N VAL A 227 3.78 -6.51 -18.29
CA VAL A 227 4.70 -7.23 -19.17
C VAL A 227 5.54 -8.20 -18.35
N PHE A 228 5.41 -9.49 -18.62
CA PHE A 228 6.22 -10.53 -17.98
C PHE A 228 7.48 -10.83 -18.80
N GLY A 229 8.63 -10.40 -18.29
CA GLY A 229 9.96 -10.75 -18.77
C GLY A 229 10.42 -12.11 -18.27
N ALA A 230 11.73 -12.32 -18.12
CA ALA A 230 12.29 -13.62 -17.75
C ALA A 230 12.23 -13.89 -16.23
N PHE A 231 11.85 -15.12 -15.86
CA PHE A 231 11.81 -15.65 -14.49
C PHE A 231 12.33 -17.09 -14.46
N SER A 232 13.60 -17.28 -14.80
CA SER A 232 14.22 -18.61 -14.92
C SER A 232 13.97 -19.46 -13.67
N GLY A 233 13.51 -20.71 -13.82
CA GLY A 233 13.21 -21.59 -12.67
C GLY A 233 12.07 -21.13 -11.75
N GLY A 234 11.42 -20.00 -12.04
CA GLY A 234 10.33 -19.41 -11.26
C GLY A 234 9.01 -19.35 -12.02
N ALA A 235 8.11 -18.45 -11.61
CA ALA A 235 6.78 -18.34 -12.20
C ALA A 235 6.38 -16.89 -12.50
N HIS A 236 5.62 -16.67 -13.57
CA HIS A 236 4.98 -15.37 -13.80
C HIS A 236 3.82 -15.17 -12.81
N LEU A 237 2.97 -16.18 -12.65
CA LEU A 237 1.83 -16.16 -11.77
C LEU A 237 1.89 -17.40 -10.88
N PHE A 238 1.89 -17.20 -9.56
CA PHE A 238 1.87 -18.28 -8.60
C PHE A 238 0.80 -18.05 -7.54
N SER A 239 -0.30 -18.79 -7.63
CA SER A 239 -1.30 -18.84 -6.58
C SER A 239 -1.04 -20.05 -5.67
N ASN A 240 -0.88 -19.77 -4.37
CA ASN A 240 -0.67 -20.74 -3.31
C ASN A 240 -1.69 -20.56 -2.18
N GLY A 241 -2.94 -20.94 -2.46
CA GLY A 241 -4.10 -20.77 -1.57
C GLY A 241 -4.86 -19.44 -1.73
N GLY A 242 -4.44 -18.58 -2.66
CA GLY A 242 -5.09 -17.29 -2.93
C GLY A 242 -5.72 -17.19 -4.31
N VAL A 243 -6.01 -15.96 -4.74
CA VAL A 243 -6.67 -15.67 -6.02
C VAL A 243 -5.81 -14.75 -6.87
N ILE A 244 -5.54 -15.12 -8.11
CA ILE A 244 -4.99 -14.20 -9.12
C ILE A 244 -6.00 -14.07 -10.25
N ARG A 245 -6.36 -12.84 -10.63
CA ARG A 245 -7.20 -12.61 -11.82
C ARG A 245 -6.49 -11.77 -12.86
N LEU A 246 -6.48 -12.23 -14.11
CA LEU A 246 -5.96 -11.45 -15.23
C LEU A 246 -7.14 -10.71 -15.85
N THR A 247 -7.26 -9.43 -15.48
CA THR A 247 -8.45 -8.60 -15.75
C THR A 247 -8.35 -7.80 -17.05
N ALA A 248 -7.17 -7.77 -17.68
CA ALA A 248 -6.94 -7.06 -18.93
C ALA A 248 -5.86 -7.77 -19.77
N SER A 249 -5.78 -7.40 -21.05
CA SER A 249 -4.72 -7.85 -21.96
C SER A 249 -3.33 -7.47 -21.44
N TYR A 250 -2.38 -8.39 -21.58
CA TYR A 250 -1.01 -8.26 -21.08
C TYR A 250 -0.01 -8.94 -22.04
N SER A 251 1.28 -8.76 -21.78
CA SER A 251 2.34 -9.30 -22.65
C SER A 251 3.29 -10.24 -21.91
N ILE A 252 3.84 -11.19 -22.65
CA ILE A 252 4.91 -12.11 -22.23
C ILE A 252 6.08 -11.92 -23.19
N THR A 253 7.24 -11.53 -22.67
CA THR A 253 8.47 -11.28 -23.42
C THR A 253 9.63 -12.15 -22.97
N GLY A 254 9.51 -12.85 -21.84
CA GLY A 254 10.50 -13.80 -21.35
C GLY A 254 9.87 -15.13 -20.89
N GLY A 255 10.72 -16.14 -20.74
CA GLY A 255 10.33 -17.47 -20.26
C GLY A 255 10.44 -17.62 -18.73
N ALA A 256 9.80 -18.66 -18.21
CA ALA A 256 9.83 -19.03 -16.80
C ALA A 256 9.83 -20.56 -16.65
N ALA A 257 9.76 -21.11 -15.43
CA ALA A 257 9.38 -22.52 -15.30
C ALA A 257 7.91 -22.71 -15.65
N VAL A 258 7.05 -21.82 -15.15
CA VAL A 258 5.59 -21.85 -15.39
C VAL A 258 5.04 -20.44 -15.62
N HIS A 259 4.12 -20.27 -16.57
CA HIS A 259 3.41 -18.99 -16.71
C HIS A 259 2.34 -18.84 -15.63
N ALA A 260 1.44 -19.82 -15.49
CA ALA A 260 0.38 -19.83 -14.48
C ALA A 260 0.44 -21.11 -13.63
N LEU A 261 0.79 -20.98 -12.34
CA LEU A 261 0.84 -22.06 -11.37
C LEU A 261 -0.21 -21.84 -10.28
N ALA A 262 -1.24 -22.68 -10.24
CA ALA A 262 -2.18 -22.76 -9.13
C ALA A 262 -1.90 -24.05 -8.33
N SER A 263 -1.52 -23.91 -7.06
CA SER A 263 -1.19 -25.04 -6.19
C SER A 263 -1.78 -24.86 -4.79
N ASN A 264 -2.23 -25.96 -4.20
CA ASN A 264 -2.85 -26.05 -2.88
C ASN A 264 -4.31 -25.57 -2.85
N GLY A 265 -5.07 -26.08 -1.88
CA GLY A 265 -6.49 -25.77 -1.75
C GLY A 265 -6.74 -24.27 -1.61
N GLY A 266 -7.69 -23.74 -2.37
CA GLY A 266 -8.00 -22.32 -2.43
C GLY A 266 -7.27 -21.55 -3.54
N ALA A 267 -6.22 -22.14 -4.15
CA ALA A 267 -5.49 -21.50 -5.23
C ALA A 267 -6.31 -21.40 -6.52
N THR A 268 -6.58 -20.18 -6.97
CA THR A 268 -7.22 -19.93 -8.25
C THR A 268 -6.44 -18.94 -9.10
N ILE A 269 -6.36 -19.21 -10.41
CA ILE A 269 -5.91 -18.26 -11.43
C ILE A 269 -7.00 -18.16 -12.50
N GLY A 270 -7.60 -16.99 -12.63
CA GLY A 270 -8.68 -16.74 -13.61
C GLY A 270 -8.26 -15.75 -14.68
N PHE A 271 -8.43 -16.11 -15.94
CA PHE A 271 -8.24 -15.20 -17.07
C PHE A 271 -9.61 -14.64 -17.47
N ALA A 272 -9.74 -13.32 -17.52
CA ALA A 272 -10.96 -12.70 -18.00
C ALA A 272 -11.24 -13.10 -19.45
N THR A 273 -12.52 -13.22 -19.80
CA THR A 273 -12.95 -13.63 -21.14
C THR A 273 -12.62 -12.57 -22.18
N GLY A 274 -12.10 -12.97 -23.34
CA GLY A 274 -11.85 -12.07 -24.46
C GLY A 274 -10.57 -11.24 -24.37
N ILE A 275 -9.72 -11.46 -23.36
CA ILE A 275 -8.42 -10.79 -23.28
C ILE A 275 -7.43 -11.37 -24.30
N THR A 276 -6.46 -10.56 -24.70
CA THR A 276 -5.34 -10.98 -25.54
C THR A 276 -4.06 -11.05 -24.71
N VAL A 277 -3.39 -12.20 -24.79
CA VAL A 277 -2.05 -12.42 -24.25
C VAL A 277 -1.07 -12.34 -25.42
N THR A 278 -0.29 -11.27 -25.47
CA THR A 278 0.70 -11.05 -26.54
C THR A 278 2.03 -11.70 -26.16
N ILE A 279 2.51 -12.64 -26.97
CA ILE A 279 3.73 -13.40 -26.70
C ILE A 279 4.78 -13.03 -27.74
N THR A 280 5.93 -12.54 -27.29
CA THR A 280 7.04 -12.11 -28.15
C THR A 280 8.31 -12.90 -27.84
N GLY A 281 9.05 -13.30 -28.86
CA GLY A 281 10.37 -13.94 -28.71
C GLY A 281 10.36 -15.45 -28.43
N THR A 282 9.22 -16.12 -28.57
CA THR A 282 9.06 -17.57 -28.37
C THR A 282 9.62 -18.06 -27.02
N PRO A 283 9.15 -17.50 -25.89
CA PRO A 283 9.65 -17.85 -24.57
C PRO A 283 9.49 -19.35 -24.26
N ALA A 284 10.44 -19.89 -23.50
CA ALA A 284 10.42 -21.27 -23.04
C ALA A 284 9.83 -21.38 -21.63
N PHE A 285 8.93 -22.35 -21.45
CA PHE A 285 8.38 -22.74 -20.15
C PHE A 285 8.87 -24.13 -19.78
N SER A 286 9.89 -24.20 -18.93
CA SER A 286 10.63 -25.45 -18.68
C SER A 286 9.83 -26.52 -17.94
N THR A 287 8.74 -26.15 -17.26
CA THR A 287 7.79 -27.08 -16.64
C THR A 287 6.51 -27.19 -17.47
N SER A 288 5.77 -26.09 -17.60
CA SER A 288 4.54 -26.01 -18.42
C SER A 288 4.05 -24.58 -18.53
N PHE A 289 3.28 -24.22 -19.56
CA PHE A 289 2.66 -22.90 -19.65
C PHE A 289 1.61 -22.73 -18.54
N VAL A 290 0.66 -23.67 -18.42
CA VAL A 290 -0.28 -23.73 -17.28
C VAL A 290 -0.01 -24.95 -16.39
N ASN A 291 -0.08 -24.77 -15.08
CA ASN A 291 0.02 -25.86 -14.10
C ASN A 291 -1.05 -25.70 -13.02
N ALA A 292 -1.87 -26.73 -12.84
CA ALA A 292 -2.82 -26.86 -11.75
C ALA A 292 -2.52 -28.13 -10.95
N GLY A 293 -2.14 -27.97 -9.68
CA GLY A 293 -1.78 -29.06 -8.78
C GLY A 293 -2.47 -28.92 -7.42
N PHE A 294 -2.57 -30.00 -6.66
CA PHE A 294 -3.01 -29.98 -5.26
C PHE A 294 -4.32 -29.19 -5.04
N LEU A 295 -5.38 -29.52 -5.78
CA LEU A 295 -6.68 -28.80 -5.76
C LEU A 295 -6.66 -27.37 -6.32
N GLY A 296 -5.57 -26.95 -6.98
CA GLY A 296 -5.51 -25.67 -7.68
C GLY A 296 -6.42 -25.63 -8.90
N LEU A 297 -6.96 -24.45 -9.22
CA LEU A 297 -7.83 -24.21 -10.36
C LEU A 297 -7.25 -23.11 -11.25
N VAL A 298 -7.09 -23.42 -12.54
CA VAL A 298 -6.82 -22.42 -13.58
C VAL A 298 -8.01 -22.37 -14.53
N THR A 299 -8.58 -21.19 -14.75
CA THR A 299 -9.68 -20.97 -15.69
C THR A 299 -9.27 -19.96 -16.74
N ALA A 300 -9.43 -20.32 -18.01
CA ALA A 300 -9.23 -19.44 -19.14
C ALA A 300 -10.23 -19.79 -20.23
N SER A 301 -11.07 -18.87 -20.63
CA SER A 301 -12.09 -19.10 -21.67
C SER A 301 -12.11 -17.93 -22.62
N SER A 302 -12.13 -18.20 -23.93
CA SER A 302 -12.08 -17.17 -24.98
C SER A 302 -10.86 -16.22 -24.87
N VAL A 303 -9.75 -16.71 -24.31
CA VAL A 303 -8.46 -15.98 -24.28
C VAL A 303 -7.77 -16.16 -25.61
N VAL A 304 -7.22 -15.07 -26.16
CA VAL A 304 -6.43 -15.10 -27.40
C VAL A 304 -4.95 -15.06 -27.06
N PHE A 305 -4.21 -16.12 -27.40
CA PHE A 305 -2.74 -16.12 -27.32
C PHE A 305 -2.17 -15.73 -28.69
N SER A 306 -1.59 -14.53 -28.79
CA SER A 306 -0.99 -14.01 -30.03
C SER A 306 0.53 -14.17 -29.97
N GLY A 307 1.04 -15.17 -30.69
CA GLY A 307 2.46 -15.57 -30.66
C GLY A 307 2.60 -17.05 -30.26
N SER A 308 3.83 -17.50 -30.04
CA SER A 308 4.12 -18.89 -29.69
C SER A 308 5.04 -18.98 -28.48
N ALA A 309 5.01 -20.14 -27.80
CA ALA A 309 5.92 -20.48 -26.71
C ALA A 309 6.34 -21.95 -26.85
N THR A 310 7.46 -22.32 -26.21
CA THR A 310 7.92 -23.73 -26.14
C THR A 310 7.72 -24.31 -24.75
N GLY A 311 7.66 -25.63 -24.66
CA GLY A 311 7.37 -26.37 -23.43
C GLY A 311 6.00 -27.05 -23.43
N VAL A 312 5.63 -27.65 -22.30
CA VAL A 312 4.36 -28.35 -22.10
C VAL A 312 3.21 -27.34 -22.03
N ARG A 313 2.11 -27.55 -22.76
CA ARG A 313 0.96 -26.61 -22.78
C ARG A 313 0.27 -26.48 -21.43
N TYR A 314 -0.03 -27.61 -20.81
CA TYR A 314 -0.67 -27.65 -19.51
C TYR A 314 -0.29 -28.91 -18.73
N SER A 315 -0.34 -28.82 -17.41
CA SER A 315 -0.27 -29.96 -16.49
C SER A 315 -1.37 -29.84 -15.46
N ALA A 316 -2.23 -30.85 -15.35
CA ALA A 316 -3.24 -30.96 -14.30
C ALA A 316 -2.98 -32.22 -13.48
N THR A 317 -2.62 -32.07 -12.20
CA THR A 317 -2.27 -33.20 -11.33
C THR A 317 -2.87 -33.06 -9.94
N THR A 318 -2.94 -34.15 -9.18
CA THR A 318 -3.35 -34.15 -7.76
C THR A 318 -4.67 -33.38 -7.55
N ASN A 319 -5.69 -33.79 -8.31
CA ASN A 319 -7.03 -33.17 -8.35
C ASN A 319 -7.06 -31.68 -8.74
N GLY A 320 -6.00 -31.16 -9.36
CA GLY A 320 -5.98 -29.83 -9.97
C GLY A 320 -6.80 -29.79 -11.26
N VAL A 321 -7.37 -28.62 -11.56
CA VAL A 321 -8.25 -28.42 -12.72
C VAL A 321 -7.70 -27.30 -13.60
N VAL A 322 -7.55 -27.60 -14.89
CA VAL A 322 -7.31 -26.61 -15.94
C VAL A 322 -8.55 -26.56 -16.83
N ASN A 323 -9.29 -25.46 -16.78
CA ASN A 323 -10.50 -25.26 -17.58
C ASN A 323 -10.23 -24.21 -18.67
N SER A 324 -10.12 -24.68 -19.91
CA SER A 324 -9.93 -23.92 -21.15
C SER A 324 -11.25 -23.42 -21.77
N GLY A 325 -12.40 -23.75 -21.19
CA GLY A 325 -13.71 -23.40 -21.73
C GLY A 325 -13.97 -24.00 -23.12
N SER A 326 -13.68 -25.30 -23.30
CA SER A 326 -13.77 -26.01 -24.60
C SER A 326 -12.75 -25.58 -25.67
N GLY A 327 -11.61 -25.01 -25.27
CA GLY A 327 -10.54 -24.58 -26.19
C GLY A 327 -9.76 -25.72 -26.88
N GLY A 328 -10.01 -26.98 -26.50
CA GLY A 328 -9.32 -28.16 -27.01
C GLY A 328 -7.88 -28.30 -26.47
N ALA A 329 -7.20 -29.41 -26.77
CA ALA A 329 -5.89 -29.74 -26.18
C ALA A 329 -4.73 -28.81 -26.59
N ASN A 330 -4.94 -27.94 -27.59
CA ASN A 330 -3.94 -27.00 -28.10
C ASN A 330 -4.23 -25.55 -27.69
N PHE A 331 -5.20 -25.31 -26.81
CA PHE A 331 -5.63 -23.97 -26.41
C PHE A 331 -4.49 -23.11 -25.84
N PHE A 332 -3.70 -23.68 -24.93
CA PHE A 332 -2.55 -22.99 -24.32
C PHE A 332 -1.29 -23.10 -25.19
N PRO A 333 -0.45 -22.06 -25.24
CA PRO A 333 0.83 -22.07 -25.95
C PRO A 333 1.77 -23.19 -25.47
N GLY A 334 2.51 -23.78 -26.40
CA GLY A 334 3.51 -24.81 -26.10
C GLY A 334 3.78 -25.75 -27.27
N SER A 335 5.00 -26.24 -27.35
CA SER A 335 5.47 -27.20 -28.35
C SER A 335 5.18 -28.65 -27.97
N THR A 336 4.99 -28.93 -26.68
CA THR A 336 4.80 -30.27 -26.13
C THR A 336 3.36 -30.43 -25.64
N ALA A 337 2.76 -31.59 -25.90
CA ALA A 337 1.39 -31.89 -25.47
C ALA A 337 1.22 -31.76 -23.95
N GLY A 338 0.05 -31.27 -23.52
CA GLY A 338 -0.30 -31.23 -22.10
C GLY A 338 -0.67 -32.61 -21.56
N ALA A 339 -0.69 -32.73 -20.23
CA ALA A 339 -0.98 -34.00 -19.56
C ALA A 339 -1.87 -33.80 -18.32
N THR A 340 -2.63 -34.86 -18.02
CA THR A 340 -3.43 -35.00 -16.80
C THR A 340 -3.00 -36.25 -16.05
N ALA A 341 -2.88 -36.20 -14.72
CA ALA A 341 -2.58 -37.37 -13.89
C ALA A 341 -3.19 -37.24 -12.49
N THR A 342 -3.28 -38.35 -11.75
CA THR A 342 -3.66 -38.33 -10.31
C THR A 342 -4.95 -37.54 -10.05
N GLY A 343 -5.99 -37.81 -10.84
CA GLY A 343 -7.30 -37.14 -10.74
C GLY A 343 -7.37 -35.72 -11.30
N GLY A 344 -6.27 -35.19 -11.86
CA GLY A 344 -6.28 -33.88 -12.51
C GLY A 344 -7.17 -33.88 -13.76
N GLN A 345 -7.80 -32.73 -14.04
CA GLN A 345 -8.76 -32.58 -15.13
C GLN A 345 -8.37 -31.46 -16.08
N TYR A 346 -8.61 -31.68 -17.36
CA TYR A 346 -8.55 -30.68 -18.42
C TYR A 346 -9.90 -30.65 -19.14
N SER A 347 -10.50 -29.47 -19.25
CA SER A 347 -11.82 -29.26 -19.90
C SER A 347 -11.86 -28.02 -20.78
#